data_AF-A0A661PP90-F1
#
_entry.id   AF-A0A661PP90-F1
#
_cell.length_a   1.000
_cell.length_b   1.000
_cell.length_c   1.000
_cell.angle_alpha   90.00
_cell.angle_beta   90.00
_cell.angle_gamma   90.00
#
_symmetry.space_group_name_H-M   'P 1'
#
loop_
_entity.id
_entity.type
_entity.pdbx_description
1 polymer ?
#
loop_
_entity_poly.entity_id
_entity_poly.type
_entity_poly.pdbx_seq_one_letter_code
_entity_poly.pdbx_strand_id
1 'polypeptide(L)' 'IFDPFLGSGTTAVVAKKLGRHFSGIEIEPDYCAITIKRLKRATTDQTIQGYHNDCFWERNSLQEQKKCR' A
#
# COMPACT_ATOMS: atom_id res chain seq x y z
N ILE A 1 -10.22 5.88 -5.51
CA ILE A 1 -9.60 6.55 -4.34
C ILE A 1 -8.88 7.79 -4.82
N PHE A 2 -9.20 8.95 -4.25
CA PHE A 2 -8.54 10.21 -4.59
C PHE A 2 -7.73 10.72 -3.39
N ASP A 3 -6.48 11.12 -3.63
CA ASP A 3 -5.59 11.66 -2.60
C ASP A 3 -4.88 12.93 -3.12
N PRO A 4 -5.26 14.13 -2.65
CA PRO A 4 -4.66 15.37 -3.12
C PRO A 4 -3.26 15.65 -2.54
N PHE A 5 -2.79 14.85 -1.58
CA PHE A 5 -1.47 14.96 -0.96
C PHE A 5 -0.79 13.59 -0.90
N LEU A 6 -0.49 13.07 -2.09
CA LEU A 6 -0.14 11.67 -2.27
C LEU A 6 1.18 11.28 -1.56
N GLY A 7 2.09 12.24 -1.36
CA GLY A 7 3.35 12.08 -0.67
C GLY A 7 4.15 10.92 -1.26
N SER A 8 4.63 10.04 -0.38
CA SER A 8 5.34 8.82 -0.80
C SER A 8 4.50 7.82 -1.61
N GLY A 9 3.20 8.04 -1.78
CA GLY A 9 2.34 7.22 -2.64
C GLY A 9 1.65 6.05 -1.96
N THR A 10 1.58 6.03 -0.62
CA THR A 10 1.01 4.89 0.13
C THR A 10 -0.44 4.62 -0.26
N THR A 11 -1.27 5.66 -0.39
CA THR A 11 -2.68 5.52 -0.79
C THR A 11 -2.83 4.87 -2.16
N ALA A 12 -2.08 5.35 -3.17
CA ALA A 12 -2.10 4.79 -4.52
C ALA A 12 -1.58 3.35 -4.57
N VAL A 13 -0.49 3.06 -3.84
CA VAL A 13 0.09 1.71 -3.76
C VAL A 13 -0.88 0.72 -3.14
N VAL A 14 -1.50 1.07 -2.01
CA VAL A 14 -2.49 0.19 -1.35
C VAL A 14 -3.75 0.04 -2.21
N ALA A 15 -4.24 1.11 -2.84
CA ALA A 15 -5.38 1.04 -3.75
C ALA A 15 -5.09 0.09 -4.92
N LYS A 16 -3.90 0.18 -5.52
CA LYS A 16 -3.46 -0.75 -6.57
C LYS A 16 -3.42 -2.20 -6.07
N LYS A 17 -2.86 -2.43 -4.86
CA LYS A 17 -2.76 -3.77 -4.27
C LYS A 17 -4.12 -4.43 -4.00
N LEU A 18 -5.14 -3.60 -3.73
CA LEU A 18 -6.52 -4.02 -3.52
C LEU A 18 -7.36 -4.03 -4.80
N GLY A 19 -6.76 -3.83 -5.98
CA GLY A 19 -7.48 -3.82 -7.25
C GLY A 19 -8.45 -2.63 -7.42
N ARG A 20 -8.22 -1.51 -6.73
CA ARG A 20 -9.06 -0.31 -6.78
C ARG A 20 -8.49 0.74 -7.72
N HIS A 21 -9.36 1.46 -8.42
CA HIS A 21 -8.95 2.66 -9.17
C HIS A 21 -8.51 3.77 -8.21
N PHE A 22 -7.48 4.51 -8.59
CA PHE A 22 -6.95 5.63 -7.82
C PHE A 22 -6.51 6.79 -8.70
N SER A 23 -6.48 7.98 -8.11
CA SER A 23 -5.89 9.20 -8.66
C SER A 23 -5.28 9.99 -7.51
N GLY A 24 -4.19 10.71 -7.73
CA GLY A 24 -3.60 11.52 -6.69
C GLY A 24 -2.67 12.59 -7.23
N ILE A 25 -2.43 13.60 -6.40
CA ILE A 25 -1.61 14.76 -6.72
C ILE A 25 -0.44 14.80 -5.73
N GLU A 26 0.75 15.05 -6.26
CA GLU A 26 1.95 15.32 -5.47
C GLU A 26 2.73 16.43 -6.16
N ILE A 27 3.20 17.40 -5.39
CA ILE A 27 3.91 18.58 -5.91
C ILE A 27 5.41 18.37 -5.92
N GLU A 28 5.94 17.62 -4.96
CA GLU A 28 7.37 17.37 -4.81
C GLU A 28 7.83 16.27 -5.80
N PRO A 29 8.72 16.58 -6.75
CA PRO A 29 9.16 15.63 -7.76
C PRO A 29 9.80 14.36 -7.19
N ASP A 30 10.53 14.46 -6.08
CA ASP A 30 11.15 13.32 -5.42
C ASP A 30 10.10 12.33 -4.89
N TYR A 31 9.01 12.84 -4.32
CA TYR A 31 7.88 12.01 -3.88
C TYR A 31 7.11 11.41 -5.05
N CYS A 32 6.99 12.13 -6.18
CA CYS A 32 6.47 11.55 -7.43
C CYS A 32 7.31 10.35 -7.89
N ALA A 33 8.64 10.48 -7.91
CA ALA A 33 9.56 9.41 -8.33
C ALA A 33 9.49 8.19 -7.39
N ILE A 34 9.45 8.42 -6.07
CA ILE A 34 9.26 7.36 -5.05
C ILE A 34 7.93 6.64 -5.28
N THR A 35 6.84 7.39 -5.50
CA THR A 35 5.51 6.85 -5.75
C THR A 35 5.48 5.96 -6.98
N ILE A 36 6.05 6.41 -8.11
CA ILE A 36 6.15 5.62 -9.35
C ILE A 36 6.92 4.32 -9.12
N LYS A 37 8.06 4.38 -8.42
CA LYS A 37 8.86 3.19 -8.08
C LYS A 37 8.06 2.18 -7.25
N ARG A 38 7.33 2.65 -6.24
CA ARG A 38 6.48 1.79 -5.39
C ARG A 38 5.29 1.22 -6.17
N LEU A 39 4.66 1.99 -7.05
CA LEU A 39 3.56 1.55 -7.91
C LEU A 39 3.99 0.47 -8.90
N LYS A 40 5.21 0.54 -9.45
CA LYS A 40 5.78 -0.52 -10.30
C LYS A 40 5.93 -1.82 -9.50
N ARG A 41 6.48 -1.75 -8.28
CA ARG A 41 6.61 -2.92 -7.38
C ARG A 41 5.26 -3.49 -6.95
N ALA A 42 4.24 -2.66 -6.79
CA ALA A 42 2.89 -3.10 -6.44
C ALA A 42 2.19 -3.91 -7.54
N THR A 43 2.75 -4.04 -8.75
CA THR A 43 2.23 -5.00 -9.75
C THR A 43 2.62 -6.43 -9.39
N THR A 44 3.84 -6.63 -8.90
CA THR A 44 4.40 -7.98 -8.62
C THR A 44 4.17 -8.43 -7.18
N ASP A 45 4.12 -7.49 -6.24
CA ASP A 45 3.96 -7.76 -4.81
C ASP A 45 2.67 -7.12 -4.28
N GLN A 46 1.63 -7.94 -4.12
CA GLN A 46 0.31 -7.55 -3.63
C GLN A 46 0.22 -7.54 -2.08
N THR A 47 1.26 -7.93 -1.36
CA THR A 47 1.22 -8.01 0.10
C THR A 47 1.13 -6.63 0.74
N ILE A 48 0.28 -6.44 1.74
CA ILE A 48 0.17 -5.19 2.49
C ILE A 48 0.65 -5.47 3.92
N GLN A 49 1.58 -4.66 4.41
CA GLN A 49 2.10 -4.83 5.75
C GLN A 49 0.97 -4.74 6.78
N GLY A 50 0.85 -5.78 7.62
CA GLY A 50 -0.18 -5.84 8.65
C GLY A 50 -1.58 -6.16 8.15
N TYR A 51 -1.77 -6.48 6.86
CA TYR A 51 -3.07 -6.85 6.32
C TYR A 51 -2.99 -8.21 5.62
N HIS A 52 -3.80 -9.17 6.07
CA HIS A 52 -3.81 -10.53 5.56
C HIS A 52 -5.18 -11.18 5.81
N ASN A 53 -5.70 -11.94 4.83
CA ASN A 53 -7.04 -12.56 4.86
C ASN A 53 -8.14 -11.58 5.27
N ASP A 54 -8.17 -10.41 4.63
CA ASP A 54 -9.13 -9.33 4.92
C ASP A 54 -9.12 -8.75 6.34
N CYS A 55 -8.15 -9.16 7.18
CA CYS A 55 -7.98 -8.65 8.54
C CYS A 55 -6.72 -7.80 8.67
N PHE A 56 -6.84 -6.68 9.39
CA PHE A 56 -5.68 -5.93 9.89
C PHE A 56 -5.21 -6.53 11.20
N TRP A 57 -3.93 -6.85 11.24
CA TRP A 57 -3.25 -7.43 12.38
C TRP A 57 -2.45 -6.35 13.10
N GLU A 58 -2.52 -6.35 14.43
CA GLU A 58 -1.72 -5.44 15.24
C GLU A 58 -0.22 -5.70 15.05
N ARG A 59 0.58 -4.65 15.27
CA ARG A 59 2.03 -4.77 15.29
C ARG A 59 2.43 -5.83 16.33
N ASN A 60 3.39 -6.70 15.98
CA ASN A 60 3.89 -7.81 16.81
C ASN A 60 2.94 -9.01 17.02
N SER A 61 1.76 -9.05 16.39
CA SER A 61 0.85 -10.22 16.45
C SER A 61 1.22 -11.38 15.52
N LEU A 62 2.43 -11.37 14.92
CA LEU A 62 2.90 -12.41 13.98
C LEU A 62 2.89 -13.82 14.58
N GLN A 63 3.08 -13.96 15.90
CA GLN A 63 3.00 -15.25 16.60
C GLN A 63 1.55 -15.78 16.65
N GLU A 64 0.56 -14.90 16.67
CA GLU A 64 -0.86 -15.25 16.72
C GLU A 64 -1.39 -15.66 15.34
N GLN A 65 -0.87 -15.05 14.27
CA GLN A 65 -1.16 -15.44 12.89
C GLN A 65 -0.78 -16.89 12.58
N LYS A 66 0.34 -17.38 13.15
CA LYS A 66 0.81 -18.76 12.96
C LYS A 66 -0.07 -19.81 13.65
N LYS A 67 -0.84 -19.42 14.67
CA LYS A 67 -1.75 -20.33 15.39
C LYS A 67 -3.08 -20.55 14.66
N CYS A 68 -3.46 -19.64 13.76
CA CYS A 68 -4.71 -19.71 12.99
C CYS A 68 -4.55 -20.37 11.60
N ARG A 69 -3.47 -21.12 11.37
CA ARG A 69 -3.24 -21.95 10.18
C ARG A 69 -3.37 -23.41 10.55
#